data_AF-A0A556BCM0-F1
#
_entry.id   AF-A0A556BCM0-F1
#
_cell.length_a   1.000
_cell.length_b   1.000
_cell.length_c   1.000
_cell.angle_alpha   90.00
_cell.angle_beta   90.00
_cell.angle_gamma   90.00
#
_symmetry.space_group_name_H-M   'P 1'
#
loop_
_entity.id
_entity.type
_entity.pdbx_description
1 polymer ?
#
loop_
_entity_poly.entity_id
_entity_poly.type
_entity_poly.pdbx_seq_one_letter_code
_entity_poly.pdbx_strand_id
1 'polypeptide(L)'
;YFSIYDLEKIADRKAFYVSRIRWNTQVYQKEKDGKWTLLDLEKLTKDLAEGQILELPEIYIGLRQKHKTRLVIYRLTQTEWAKRLEHHKKAKKRMPKYASRINLLITNVSSKYLPHNEVYELYSLRWQIEIIFKTWKSIFKIHEVKPVKLER
;
A
#
# COMPACT_ATOMS: atom_id res chain seq x y z
N TYR A 1 6.45 -2.51 -1.68
CA TYR A 1 6.77 -3.91 -1.33
C TYR A 1 5.64 -4.42 -0.45
N PHE A 2 5.16 -5.65 -0.65
CA PHE A 2 4.06 -6.23 0.13
C PHE A 2 4.30 -7.73 0.30
N SER A 3 4.39 -8.15 1.56
CA SER A 3 4.60 -9.54 1.99
C SER A 3 3.93 -9.67 3.35
N ILE A 4 2.93 -10.56 3.46
CA ILE A 4 2.19 -10.74 4.73
C ILE A 4 3.14 -11.20 5.83
N TYR A 5 4.03 -12.13 5.50
CA TYR A 5 5.06 -12.64 6.40
C TYR A 5 5.94 -11.54 7.03
N ASP A 6 6.37 -10.55 6.23
CA ASP A 6 7.20 -9.46 6.77
C ASP A 6 6.38 -8.49 7.62
N LEU A 7 5.10 -8.28 7.28
CA LEU A 7 4.20 -7.45 8.09
C LEU A 7 3.93 -8.10 9.46
N GLU A 8 3.75 -9.43 9.49
CA GLU A 8 3.65 -10.19 10.74
C GLU A 8 4.92 -10.04 11.58
N LYS A 9 6.10 -10.24 10.99
CA LYS A 9 7.38 -10.03 11.71
C LYS A 9 7.56 -8.62 12.26
N ILE A 10 7.14 -7.60 11.51
CA ILE A 10 7.17 -6.21 11.99
C ILE A 10 6.23 -6.05 13.19
N ALA A 11 5.02 -6.59 13.11
CA ALA A 11 4.05 -6.55 14.20
C ALA A 11 4.52 -7.32 15.44
N ASP A 12 5.12 -8.51 15.28
CA ASP A 12 5.69 -9.31 16.36
C ASP A 12 6.79 -8.57 17.12
N ARG A 13 7.56 -7.75 16.40
CA ARG A 13 8.57 -6.85 16.97
C ARG A 13 8.00 -5.58 17.58
N LYS A 14 6.66 -5.49 17.71
CA LYS A 14 5.93 -4.30 18.19
C LYS A 14 6.23 -3.03 17.40
N ALA A 15 6.62 -3.18 16.13
CA ALA A 15 6.90 -2.07 15.23
C ALA A 15 5.69 -1.75 14.34
N PHE A 16 5.68 -0.54 13.80
CA PHE A 16 4.59 -0.03 12.96
C PHE A 16 4.94 -0.05 11.47
N TYR A 17 3.93 -0.22 10.62
CA TYR A 17 4.07 -0.12 9.18
C TYR A 17 2.96 0.68 8.53
N VAL A 18 3.27 1.25 7.37
CA VAL A 18 2.29 1.66 6.35
C VAL A 18 2.72 1.03 5.03
N SER A 19 1.83 0.26 4.40
CA SER A 19 2.14 -0.46 3.16
C SER A 19 1.01 -0.35 2.16
N ARG A 20 1.33 -0.45 0.86
CA ARG A 20 0.33 -0.49 -0.21
C ARG A 20 0.13 -1.90 -0.68
N ILE A 21 -1.12 -2.36 -0.65
CA ILE A 21 -1.51 -3.67 -1.18
C ILE A 21 -1.90 -3.59 -2.65
N ARG A 22 -1.94 -4.75 -3.31
CA ARG A 22 -2.41 -4.85 -4.68
C ARG A 22 -3.93 -4.89 -4.70
N TRP A 23 -4.53 -4.43 -5.80
CA TRP A 23 -5.99 -4.44 -5.96
C TRP A 23 -6.58 -5.87 -5.95
N ASN A 24 -5.79 -6.87 -6.32
CA ASN A 24 -6.19 -8.28 -6.31
C ASN A 24 -5.85 -9.00 -4.99
N THR A 25 -5.39 -8.28 -3.97
CA THR A 25 -5.23 -8.84 -2.63
C THR A 25 -6.62 -9.14 -2.06
N GLN A 26 -6.85 -10.38 -1.64
CA GLN A 26 -8.10 -10.76 -0.97
C GLN A 26 -8.18 -10.09 0.40
N VAL A 27 -9.27 -9.35 0.61
CA VAL A 27 -9.58 -8.64 1.85
C VAL A 27 -10.85 -9.23 2.43
N TYR A 28 -10.77 -9.69 3.67
CA TYR A 28 -11.88 -10.31 4.37
C TYR A 28 -12.32 -9.44 5.54
N GLN A 29 -13.62 -9.43 5.80
CA GLN A 29 -14.21 -8.92 7.02
C GLN A 29 -14.74 -10.09 7.84
N LYS A 30 -14.49 -10.05 9.15
CA LYS A 30 -15.04 -11.03 10.09
C LYS A 30 -16.32 -10.43 10.69
N GLU A 31 -17.43 -11.08 10.45
CA GLU A 31 -18.73 -10.72 10.99
C GLU A 31 -18.83 -11.07 12.48
N LYS A 32 -19.84 -10.52 13.18
CA LYS A 32 -20.05 -10.78 14.62
C LYS A 32 -20.36 -12.25 14.93
N ASP A 33 -20.94 -12.97 13.98
CA ASP A 33 -21.23 -14.41 14.05
C ASP A 33 -19.97 -15.28 13.78
N GLY A 34 -18.83 -14.66 13.49
CA GLY A 34 -17.57 -15.35 13.17
C GLY A 34 -17.44 -15.75 11.69
N LYS A 35 -18.45 -15.48 10.86
CA LYS A 35 -18.42 -15.73 9.43
C LYS A 35 -17.43 -14.79 8.72
N TRP A 36 -16.79 -15.32 7.70
CA TRP A 36 -15.83 -14.58 6.87
C TRP A 36 -16.49 -14.16 5.56
N THR A 37 -16.50 -12.85 5.29
CA THR A 37 -17.01 -12.28 4.04
C THR A 37 -15.85 -11.70 3.24
N LEU A 38 -15.71 -12.10 1.97
CA LEU A 38 -14.75 -11.47 1.06
C LEU A 38 -15.32 -10.12 0.61
N LEU A 39 -14.56 -9.05 0.80
CA LEU A 39 -14.98 -7.71 0.41
C LEU A 39 -14.83 -7.50 -1.09
N ASP A 40 -15.90 -7.02 -1.71
CA ASP A 40 -15.90 -6.55 -3.09
C ASP A 40 -15.44 -5.09 -3.11
N LEU A 41 -14.14 -4.89 -3.34
CA LEU A 41 -13.53 -3.56 -3.36
C LEU A 41 -14.06 -2.68 -4.50
N GLU A 42 -14.53 -3.27 -5.60
CA GLU A 42 -15.09 -2.50 -6.72
C GLU A 42 -16.44 -1.90 -6.31
N LYS A 43 -17.33 -2.70 -5.71
CA LYS A 43 -18.60 -2.20 -5.16
C LYS A 43 -18.38 -1.19 -4.05
N LEU A 44 -17.47 -1.49 -3.12
CA LEU A 44 -17.18 -0.62 -1.97
C LEU A 44 -16.68 0.77 -2.37
N THR A 45 -15.94 0.86 -3.48
CA THR A 45 -15.30 2.11 -3.92
C THR A 45 -16.06 2.83 -5.04
N LYS A 46 -17.19 2.28 -5.48
CA LYS A 46 -17.97 2.80 -6.60
C LYS A 46 -18.44 4.23 -6.37
N ASP A 47 -18.94 4.50 -5.17
CA ASP A 47 -19.59 5.76 -4.81
C ASP A 47 -18.64 6.76 -4.10
N LEU A 48 -17.33 6.45 -4.05
CA LEU A 48 -16.35 7.35 -3.46
C LEU A 48 -16.09 8.55 -4.38
N ALA A 49 -16.24 9.75 -3.82
CA ALA A 49 -15.87 11.00 -4.45
C ALA A 49 -14.36 11.13 -4.59
N GLU A 50 -13.91 11.95 -5.54
CA GLU A 50 -12.47 12.21 -5.74
C GLU A 50 -11.84 12.85 -4.50
N GLY A 51 -10.68 12.35 -4.08
CA GLY A 51 -10.02 12.77 -2.84
C GLY A 51 -10.59 12.13 -1.57
N GLN A 52 -11.73 11.43 -1.64
CA GLN A 52 -12.35 10.83 -0.47
C GLN A 52 -11.52 9.64 0.05
N ILE A 53 -11.51 9.53 1.38
CA ILE A 53 -10.86 8.44 2.10
C ILE A 53 -11.93 7.61 2.80
N LEU A 54 -11.87 6.30 2.60
CA LEU A 54 -12.68 5.32 3.33
C LEU A 54 -11.76 4.49 4.22
N GLU A 55 -12.14 4.37 5.49
CA GLU A 55 -11.40 3.59 6.47
C GLU A 55 -12.18 2.33 6.85
N LEU A 56 -11.48 1.20 6.88
CA LEU A 56 -11.94 -0.04 7.47
C LEU A 56 -10.97 -0.41 8.61
N PRO A 57 -11.37 -0.22 9.88
CA PRO A 57 -10.47 -0.31 11.03
C PRO A 57 -9.99 -1.74 11.30
N GLU A 58 -10.79 -2.73 10.96
CA GLU A 58 -10.49 -4.14 11.16
C GLU A 58 -10.85 -4.96 9.93
N ILE A 59 -9.82 -5.34 9.18
CA ILE A 59 -9.92 -6.30 8.08
C ILE A 59 -8.81 -7.34 8.18
N TYR A 60 -8.93 -8.38 7.37
CA TYR A 60 -7.98 -9.47 7.33
C TYR A 60 -7.53 -9.67 5.89
N ILE A 61 -6.22 -9.67 5.64
CA ILE A 61 -5.67 -9.87 4.30
C ILE A 61 -5.01 -11.23 4.18
N GLY A 62 -5.11 -11.84 3.00
CA GLY A 62 -4.48 -13.12 2.68
C GLY A 62 -5.42 -14.33 2.80
N LEU A 63 -5.17 -15.32 1.94
CA LEU A 63 -6.00 -16.53 1.84
C LEU A 63 -5.74 -17.51 3.00
N ARG A 64 -4.46 -17.83 3.23
CA ARG A 64 -4.02 -18.84 4.21
C ARG A 64 -3.69 -18.22 5.57
N GLN A 65 -2.93 -17.13 5.55
CA GLN A 65 -2.62 -16.31 6.72
C GLN A 65 -3.55 -15.10 6.68
N LYS A 66 -4.55 -15.09 7.57
CA LYS A 66 -5.50 -13.98 7.70
C LYS A 66 -4.88 -12.94 8.63
N HIS A 67 -4.02 -12.09 8.06
CA HIS A 67 -3.33 -11.05 8.82
C HIS A 67 -4.28 -9.90 9.13
N LYS A 68 -4.51 -9.65 10.43
CA LYS A 68 -5.38 -8.57 10.91
C LYS A 68 -4.68 -7.23 10.71
N THR A 69 -5.33 -6.31 10.00
CA THR A 69 -4.80 -4.96 9.78
C THR A 69 -5.92 -3.97 9.57
N ARG A 70 -5.59 -2.68 9.66
CA ARG A 70 -6.46 -1.58 9.24
C ARG A 70 -6.23 -1.28 7.76
N LEU A 71 -7.29 -1.01 7.01
CA LEU A 71 -7.27 -0.65 5.59
C LEU A 71 -7.79 0.77 5.41
N VAL A 72 -7.04 1.56 4.64
CA VAL A 72 -7.38 2.92 4.23
C VAL A 72 -7.40 2.96 2.71
N ILE A 73 -8.56 3.30 2.17
CA ILE A 73 -8.81 3.39 0.74
C ILE A 73 -8.88 4.87 0.37
N TYR A 74 -7.98 5.32 -0.49
CA TYR A 74 -7.97 6.68 -1.00
C TYR A 74 -8.41 6.70 -2.46
N ARG A 75 -9.46 7.45 -2.77
CA ARG A 75 -9.92 7.68 -4.14
C ARG A 75 -9.09 8.81 -4.75
N LEU A 76 -8.31 8.49 -5.78
CA LEU A 76 -7.47 9.46 -6.47
C LEU A 76 -8.28 10.60 -7.09
N THR A 77 -7.71 11.80 -7.05
CA THR A 77 -8.18 12.93 -7.86
C THR A 77 -7.95 12.68 -9.35
N GLN A 78 -8.69 13.38 -10.21
CA GLN A 78 -8.54 13.29 -11.66
C GLN A 78 -7.09 13.56 -12.11
N THR A 79 -6.39 14.52 -11.49
CA THR A 79 -5.01 14.87 -11.84
C THR A 79 -4.02 13.75 -11.47
N GLU A 80 -4.17 13.15 -10.29
CA GLU A 80 -3.36 11.99 -9.86
C GLU A 80 -3.64 10.75 -10.72
N TRP A 81 -4.91 10.52 -11.05
CA TRP A 81 -5.32 9.42 -11.91
C TRP A 81 -4.76 9.55 -13.33
N ALA A 82 -4.81 10.76 -13.91
CA ALA A 82 -4.21 11.04 -15.21
C ALA A 82 -2.71 10.76 -15.23
N LYS A 83 -1.96 11.26 -14.23
CA LYS A 83 -0.52 10.98 -14.07
C LYS A 83 -0.23 9.48 -13.98
N ARG A 84 -1.08 8.73 -13.25
CA ARG A 84 -0.96 7.27 -13.14
C ARG A 84 -1.20 6.57 -14.47
N LEU A 85 -2.22 6.97 -15.23
CA LEU A 85 -2.52 6.39 -16.54
C LEU A 85 -1.36 6.59 -17.51
N GLU A 86 -0.79 7.80 -17.56
CA GLU A 86 0.40 8.09 -18.38
C GLU A 86 1.58 7.19 -18.02
N HIS A 87 1.87 7.03 -16.73
CA HIS A 87 2.92 6.12 -16.28
C HIS A 87 2.62 4.65 -16.64
N HIS A 88 1.36 4.21 -16.51
CA HIS A 88 0.94 2.85 -16.85
C HIS A 88 1.05 2.56 -18.35
N LYS A 89 0.70 3.53 -19.21
CA LYS A 89 0.89 3.43 -20.67
C LYS A 89 2.36 3.23 -21.01
N LYS A 90 3.25 4.06 -20.47
CA LYS A 90 4.71 3.94 -20.66
C LYS A 90 5.24 2.58 -20.19
N ALA A 91 4.73 2.09 -19.07
CA ALA A 91 5.12 0.80 -18.50
C ALA A 91 4.38 -0.42 -19.09
N LYS A 92 3.49 -0.24 -20.08
CA LYS A 92 2.63 -1.29 -20.67
C LYS A 92 1.85 -2.12 -19.62
N LYS A 93 1.45 -1.51 -18.51
CA LYS A 93 0.74 -2.19 -17.41
C LYS A 93 -0.77 -2.19 -17.63
N ARG A 94 -1.39 -3.36 -17.61
CA ARG A 94 -2.85 -3.53 -17.62
C ARG A 94 -3.40 -3.59 -16.21
N MET A 95 -4.49 -2.87 -15.95
CA MET A 95 -5.16 -2.85 -14.65
C MET A 95 -6.65 -2.49 -14.82
N PRO A 96 -7.57 -3.06 -14.01
CA PRO A 96 -8.98 -2.67 -14.04
C PRO A 96 -9.20 -1.17 -13.79
N LYS A 97 -10.27 -0.62 -14.39
CA LYS A 97 -10.58 0.82 -14.29
C LYS A 97 -10.80 1.25 -12.85
N TYR A 98 -11.59 0.51 -12.06
CA TYR A 98 -11.83 0.83 -10.65
C TYR A 98 -10.52 0.83 -9.84
N ALA A 99 -9.68 -0.20 -10.01
CA ALA A 99 -8.40 -0.34 -9.32
C ALA A 99 -7.41 0.78 -9.67
N SER A 100 -7.50 1.34 -10.88
CA SER A 100 -6.68 2.47 -11.30
C SER A 100 -7.00 3.77 -10.60
N ARG A 101 -8.22 3.91 -10.10
CA ARG A 101 -8.77 5.11 -9.48
C ARG A 101 -8.54 5.18 -7.97
N ILE A 102 -8.01 4.13 -7.36
CA ILE A 102 -7.87 4.02 -5.91
C ILE A 102 -6.44 3.67 -5.46
N ASN A 103 -6.14 3.96 -4.21
CA ASN A 103 -5.02 3.45 -3.46
C ASN A 103 -5.53 2.62 -2.29
N LEU A 104 -4.97 1.43 -2.10
CA LEU A 104 -5.25 0.56 -0.98
C LEU A 104 -4.03 0.55 -0.06
N LEU A 105 -4.15 1.20 1.08
CA LEU A 105 -3.10 1.30 2.09
C LEU A 105 -3.49 0.49 3.32
N ILE A 106 -2.54 -0.20 3.92
CA ILE A 106 -2.73 -0.94 5.15
C ILE A 106 -1.74 -0.45 6.20
N THR A 107 -2.17 -0.51 7.45
CA THR A 107 -1.33 -0.17 8.60
C THR A 107 -1.77 -0.93 9.84
N ASN A 108 -0.83 -1.20 10.76
CA ASN A 108 -1.13 -1.65 12.12
C ASN A 108 -1.14 -0.48 13.14
N VAL A 109 -0.97 0.77 12.67
CA VAL A 109 -1.07 1.95 13.51
C VAL A 109 -2.52 2.26 13.81
N SER A 110 -2.85 2.43 15.09
CA SER A 110 -4.18 2.82 15.55
C SER A 110 -4.59 4.18 14.97
N SER A 111 -5.89 4.35 14.71
CA SER A 111 -6.48 5.63 14.30
C SER A 111 -6.24 6.75 15.31
N LYS A 112 -5.99 6.41 16.59
CA LYS A 112 -5.59 7.37 17.63
C LYS A 112 -4.27 8.08 17.32
N TYR A 113 -3.30 7.38 16.74
CA TYR A 113 -1.95 7.90 16.49
C TYR A 113 -1.73 8.29 15.03
N LEU A 114 -2.46 7.67 14.11
CA LEU A 114 -2.40 7.99 12.69
C LEU A 114 -3.83 8.04 12.13
N PRO A 115 -4.46 9.22 12.12
CA PRO A 115 -5.77 9.44 11.50
C PRO A 115 -5.79 8.99 10.03
N HIS A 116 -6.93 8.50 9.54
CA HIS A 116 -7.00 7.91 8.19
C HIS A 116 -6.67 8.91 7.08
N ASN A 117 -6.97 10.19 7.29
CA ASN A 117 -6.67 11.30 6.39
C ASN A 117 -5.16 11.53 6.20
N GLU A 118 -4.35 11.18 7.19
CA GLU A 118 -2.89 11.36 7.17
C GLU A 118 -2.14 10.15 6.61
N VAL A 119 -2.77 8.96 6.58
CA VAL A 119 -2.13 7.72 6.10
C VAL A 119 -1.64 7.86 4.66
N TYR A 120 -2.42 8.51 3.79
CA TYR A 120 -2.01 8.73 2.40
C TYR A 120 -0.83 9.68 2.29
N GLU A 121 -0.86 10.78 3.04
CA GLU A 121 0.22 11.78 3.08
C GLU A 121 1.52 11.15 3.57
N LEU A 122 1.48 10.40 4.67
CA LEU A 122 2.63 9.67 5.19
C LEU A 122 3.16 8.66 4.16
N TYR A 123 2.28 7.90 3.50
CA TYR A 123 2.70 6.96 2.47
C TYR A 123 3.28 7.66 1.24
N SER A 124 2.84 8.89 0.95
CA SER A 124 3.37 9.68 -0.15
C SER A 124 4.88 9.88 0.02
N LEU A 125 5.37 10.16 1.23
CA LEU A 125 6.79 10.42 1.52
C LEU A 125 7.74 9.29 1.10
N ARG A 126 7.24 8.05 0.93
CA ARG A 126 8.02 6.90 0.47
C ARG A 126 8.82 7.18 -0.82
N TRP A 127 8.33 8.03 -1.73
CA TRP A 127 9.07 8.35 -2.96
C TRP A 127 10.37 9.13 -2.69
N GLN A 128 10.50 9.82 -1.55
CA GLN A 128 11.73 10.52 -1.17
C GLN A 128 12.90 9.56 -1.02
N ILE A 129 12.66 8.34 -0.54
CA ILE A 129 13.69 7.30 -0.45
C ILE A 129 14.24 6.98 -1.85
N GLU A 130 13.37 6.89 -2.87
CA GLU A 130 13.80 6.69 -4.25
C GLU A 130 14.64 7.86 -4.78
N ILE A 131 14.33 9.10 -4.41
CA ILE A 131 15.19 10.25 -4.73
C ILE A 131 16.55 10.05 -4.10
N ILE A 132 16.62 9.79 -2.80
CA ILE A 132 17.89 9.67 -2.08
C ILE A 132 18.78 8.61 -2.76
N PHE A 133 18.21 7.44 -3.08
CA PHE A 133 18.93 6.41 -3.82
C PHE A 133 19.34 6.84 -5.23
N LYS A 134 18.52 7.60 -5.96
CA LYS A 134 18.91 8.16 -7.27
C LYS A 134 20.05 9.15 -7.15
N THR A 135 20.01 10.03 -6.15
CA THR A 135 21.07 11.00 -5.86
C THR A 135 22.38 10.29 -5.54
N TRP A 136 22.35 9.27 -4.67
CA TRP A 136 23.56 8.50 -4.35
C TRP A 136 24.12 7.75 -5.56
N LYS A 137 23.26 7.16 -6.39
CA LYS A 137 23.70 6.53 -7.63
C LYS A 137 24.30 7.55 -8.60
N SER A 138 23.76 8.76 -8.68
CA SER A 138 24.25 9.80 -9.59
C SER A 138 25.57 10.41 -9.14
N ILE A 139 25.65 10.84 -7.88
CA ILE A 139 26.79 11.58 -7.31
C ILE A 139 27.90 10.64 -6.88
N PHE A 140 27.59 9.64 -6.07
CA PHE A 140 28.59 8.74 -5.48
C PHE A 140 28.84 7.50 -6.33
N LYS A 141 28.11 7.32 -7.44
CA LYS A 141 28.26 6.16 -8.35
C LYS A 141 28.22 4.83 -7.62
N ILE A 142 27.44 4.72 -6.53
CA ILE A 142 27.38 3.50 -5.70
C ILE A 142 26.97 2.22 -6.45
N HIS A 143 26.39 2.37 -7.65
CA HIS A 143 25.99 1.27 -8.53
C HIS A 143 27.13 0.77 -9.44
N GLU A 144 28.23 1.52 -9.52
CA GLU A 144 29.44 1.17 -10.29
C GLU A 144 30.51 0.55 -9.39
N VAL A 145 30.34 0.63 -8.06
CA VAL A 145 31.24 -0.01 -7.09
C VAL A 145 31.13 -1.53 -7.23
N LYS A 146 32.22 -2.16 -7.68
CA LYS A 146 32.28 -3.62 -7.82
C LYS A 146 32.15 -4.27 -6.45
N PRO A 147 31.44 -5.41 -6.33
CA PRO A 147 31.43 -6.18 -5.09
C PRO A 147 32.87 -6.57 -4.75
N VAL A 148 33.40 -5.95 -3.68
CA VAL A 148 34.69 -6.33 -3.11
C VAL A 148 34.44 -7.64 -2.37
N LYS A 149 35.16 -8.70 -2.75
CA LYS A 149 35.18 -9.94 -1.98
C LYS A 149 35.79 -9.62 -0.61
N LEU A 150 35.09 -10.01 0.45
CA LEU A 150 35.69 -10.10 1.79
C LEU A 150 36.62 -11.31 1.81
N GLU A 151 37.81 -11.21 1.22
CA GLU A 151 38.93 -12.16 1.42
C GLU A 151 40.20 -11.30 1.52
N ARG A 152 40.96 -11.36 2.62
CA ARG A 152 41.66 -12.55 3.12
C ARG A 152 41.90 -12.46 4.62
#